data_AF-A0A945UI20-F1
#
_entry.id   AF-A0A945UI20-F1
#
_cell.length_a   1.000
_cell.length_b   1.000
_cell.length_c   1.000
_cell.angle_alpha   90.00
_cell.angle_beta   90.00
_cell.angle_gamma   90.00
#
_symmetry.space_group_name_H-M   'P 1'
#
loop_
_entity.id
_entity.type
_entity.pdbx_description
1 polymer ?
#
loop_
_entity_poly.entity_id
_entity_poly.type
_entity_poly.pdbx_seq_one_letter_code
_entity_poly.pdbx_strand_id
1 'polypeptide(L)'
;MTAPTRKLAAILAADVAGYSKLMGEDEASTLGALRDLRQGLSHMVVEHRGEVVKSMGDGWLVEFASVVDAVNCALQVQENLANHEIIKLRIGIHIGDIVHEDEDIYGDGVNVAARLQEIAEPGGVALSGRARDFLDSKLANVFRDAGEKQLKNIADAVRVFVSGDGEFDQEPSVEAALPLPDKPSIAVLPFDNMSGDPEQEYFSDGMTEDIITALSRLRWLFVIARNSTFAYKGKAIDIKQVGRELGVRYVLEGSVRKSGNRVRVTAQLIETASGNHLWAERFDRDLQDIFDLQDELTAAISASVDAELAGSERQISRRKSAADLDAWDHFQQGNWHLYKYSKDGFSEAKQHYQAAVARAPEFAGPHAALAYVAAGEVFFGFTKDPAAALEEGLQHGEKAVALDNRDAYSHYALGRICTILGDRGRAVTALEKAIDLNPNFAQAHYGLGFAHLWFGSAEVASDFFAVAIRLSPNDPQIWTFFHLRGFASFVLGNFEAAMSDLQSAKHAKGDETSVHLVSAANFGMMDKVDDARAALGELSRLKRVANIKDVRKRFLQLYAPYVDALILGLRKAGMPEE
;
A
#
# COMPACT_ATOMS: atom_id res chain seq x y z
N MET A 1 -37.39 -30.32 -23.69
CA MET A 1 -36.18 -29.51 -23.94
C MET A 1 -36.23 -29.09 -25.39
N THR A 2 -36.65 -27.86 -25.64
CA THR A 2 -36.58 -27.19 -26.94
C THR A 2 -35.11 -27.05 -27.31
N ALA A 3 -34.74 -27.41 -28.55
CA ALA A 3 -33.36 -27.26 -29.02
C ALA A 3 -33.00 -25.76 -29.06
N PRO A 4 -31.76 -25.37 -28.69
CA PRO A 4 -31.33 -23.98 -28.75
C PRO A 4 -31.46 -23.44 -30.18
N THR A 5 -32.20 -22.35 -30.35
CA THR A 5 -32.41 -21.70 -31.65
C THR A 5 -31.42 -20.57 -31.83
N ARG A 6 -30.59 -20.65 -32.87
CA ARG A 6 -29.65 -19.60 -33.27
C ARG A 6 -30.33 -18.66 -34.27
N LYS A 7 -30.31 -17.35 -34.02
CA LYS A 7 -30.82 -16.31 -34.93
C LYS A 7 -29.90 -15.10 -34.97
N LEU A 8 -29.88 -14.40 -36.09
CA LEU A 8 -29.23 -13.09 -36.21
C LEU A 8 -30.18 -12.03 -35.67
N ALA A 9 -29.73 -11.20 -34.73
CA ALA A 9 -30.54 -10.15 -34.13
C ALA A 9 -29.72 -8.89 -33.84
N ALA A 10 -30.40 -7.75 -33.74
CA ALA A 10 -29.81 -6.54 -33.19
C ALA A 10 -29.95 -6.56 -31.66
N ILE A 11 -28.83 -6.42 -30.95
CA ILE A 11 -28.75 -6.43 -29.50
C ILE A 11 -28.45 -5.02 -29.02
N LEU A 12 -29.26 -4.53 -28.09
CA LEU A 12 -29.06 -3.29 -27.35
C LEU A 12 -28.74 -3.63 -25.91
N ALA A 13 -27.56 -3.22 -25.43
CA ALA A 13 -27.19 -3.24 -24.03
C ALA A 13 -27.21 -1.82 -23.47
N ALA A 14 -27.78 -1.63 -22.29
CA ALA A 14 -27.83 -0.32 -21.62
C ALA A 14 -27.52 -0.44 -20.13
N ASP A 15 -26.90 0.58 -19.55
CA ASP A 15 -26.73 0.73 -18.10
C ASP A 15 -26.86 2.18 -17.63
N VAL A 16 -27.08 2.37 -16.32
CA VAL A 16 -27.06 3.69 -15.69
C VAL A 16 -25.62 4.08 -15.34
N ALA A 17 -25.14 5.19 -15.90
CA ALA A 17 -23.81 5.71 -15.62
C ALA A 17 -23.66 6.08 -14.14
N GLY A 18 -22.65 5.53 -13.46
CA GLY A 18 -22.33 5.88 -12.07
C GLY A 18 -23.32 5.36 -11.02
N TYR A 19 -24.09 4.31 -11.34
CA TYR A 19 -25.14 3.77 -10.46
C TYR A 19 -24.70 3.54 -9.00
N SER A 20 -23.53 2.93 -8.76
CA SER A 20 -23.01 2.68 -7.40
C SER A 20 -22.77 3.95 -6.59
N LYS A 21 -22.41 5.06 -7.25
CA LYS A 21 -22.22 6.37 -6.61
C LYS A 21 -23.57 7.00 -6.27
N LEU A 22 -24.52 6.98 -7.22
CA LEU A 22 -25.88 7.52 -7.02
C LEU A 22 -26.60 6.84 -5.84
N MET A 23 -26.47 5.51 -5.74
CA MET A 23 -27.02 4.72 -4.63
C MET A 23 -26.40 5.08 -3.26
N GLY A 24 -25.13 5.51 -3.23
CA GLY A 24 -24.46 5.92 -1.99
C GLY A 24 -24.80 7.35 -1.53
N GLU A 25 -25.21 8.23 -2.46
CA GLU A 25 -25.53 9.63 -2.17
C GLU A 25 -27.00 9.83 -1.78
N ASP A 26 -27.94 9.23 -2.52
CA ASP A 26 -29.38 9.28 -2.22
C ASP A 26 -30.11 8.05 -2.79
N GLU A 27 -30.19 7.01 -1.98
CA GLU A 27 -30.83 5.74 -2.31
C GLU A 27 -32.32 5.90 -2.69
N ALA A 28 -33.06 6.74 -1.97
CA ALA A 28 -34.50 6.86 -2.15
C ALA A 28 -34.86 7.53 -3.48
N SER A 29 -34.17 8.63 -3.81
CA SER A 29 -34.39 9.36 -5.07
C SER A 29 -33.91 8.54 -6.28
N THR A 30 -32.79 7.82 -6.15
CA THR A 30 -32.24 6.97 -7.21
C THR A 30 -33.16 5.79 -7.52
N LEU A 31 -33.69 5.10 -6.49
CA LEU A 31 -34.64 4.01 -6.69
C LEU A 31 -35.98 4.48 -7.30
N GLY A 32 -36.43 5.69 -6.95
CA GLY A 32 -37.60 6.32 -7.57
C GLY A 32 -37.40 6.55 -9.07
N ALA A 33 -36.33 7.24 -9.45
CA ALA A 33 -36.00 7.53 -10.84
C ALA A 33 -35.77 6.26 -11.67
N LEU A 34 -35.17 5.21 -11.09
CA LEU A 34 -34.96 3.93 -11.75
C LEU A 34 -36.27 3.18 -12.04
N ARG A 35 -37.27 3.29 -11.14
CA ARG A 35 -38.59 2.69 -11.36
C ARG A 35 -39.32 3.36 -12.52
N ASP A 36 -39.28 4.69 -12.58
CA ASP A 36 -39.91 5.47 -13.65
C ASP A 36 -39.24 5.20 -15.00
N LEU A 37 -37.89 5.15 -15.02
CA LEU A 37 -37.13 4.77 -16.21
C LEU A 37 -37.52 3.36 -16.68
N ARG A 38 -37.61 2.37 -15.77
CA ARG A 38 -37.93 0.99 -16.15
C ARG A 38 -39.31 0.88 -16.82
N GLN A 39 -40.30 1.61 -16.33
CA GLN A 39 -41.62 1.65 -16.96
C GLN A 39 -41.58 2.34 -18.34
N GLY A 40 -40.92 3.49 -18.44
CA GLY A 40 -40.80 4.23 -19.70
C GLY A 40 -40.02 3.47 -20.77
N LEU A 41 -38.91 2.84 -20.40
CA LEU A 41 -38.06 2.06 -21.30
C LEU A 41 -38.80 0.85 -21.86
N SER A 42 -39.55 0.12 -21.02
CA SER A 42 -40.33 -1.03 -21.48
C SER A 42 -41.38 -0.64 -22.53
N HIS A 43 -42.02 0.53 -22.38
CA HIS A 43 -42.98 1.04 -23.36
C HIS A 43 -42.30 1.38 -24.69
N MET A 44 -41.19 2.12 -24.65
CA MET A 44 -40.44 2.51 -25.85
C MET A 44 -39.89 1.29 -26.60
N VAL A 45 -39.37 0.29 -25.88
CA VAL A 45 -38.90 -0.96 -26.50
C VAL A 45 -40.00 -1.62 -27.31
N VAL A 46 -41.22 -1.72 -26.76
CA VAL A 46 -42.36 -2.32 -27.45
C VAL A 46 -42.83 -1.46 -28.64
N GLU A 47 -42.85 -0.13 -28.51
CA GLU A 47 -43.16 0.78 -29.62
C GLU A 47 -42.22 0.61 -30.82
N HIS A 48 -40.94 0.32 -30.56
CA HIS A 48 -39.93 0.01 -31.57
C HIS A 48 -39.81 -1.49 -31.86
N ARG A 49 -40.80 -2.31 -31.51
CA ARG A 49 -40.84 -3.75 -31.83
C ARG A 49 -39.65 -4.54 -31.28
N GLY A 50 -39.06 -4.08 -30.17
CA GLY A 50 -38.06 -4.81 -29.41
C GLY A 50 -38.67 -5.65 -28.30
N GLU A 51 -37.86 -6.57 -27.77
CA GLU A 51 -38.20 -7.45 -26.66
C GLU A 51 -37.12 -7.32 -25.57
N VAL A 52 -37.53 -6.94 -24.36
CA VAL A 52 -36.61 -6.90 -23.22
C VAL A 52 -36.34 -8.35 -22.80
N VAL A 53 -35.13 -8.82 -23.08
CA VAL A 53 -34.70 -10.18 -22.69
C VAL A 53 -34.38 -10.20 -21.21
N LYS A 54 -33.65 -9.20 -20.71
CA LYS A 54 -33.18 -9.20 -19.33
C LYS A 54 -33.07 -7.79 -18.76
N SER A 55 -33.42 -7.66 -17.49
CA SER A 55 -33.19 -6.45 -16.69
C SER A 55 -32.36 -6.83 -15.46
N MET A 56 -31.22 -6.18 -15.26
CA MET A 56 -30.26 -6.48 -14.20
C MET A 56 -30.08 -5.23 -13.32
N GLY A 57 -31.01 -4.96 -12.40
CA GLY A 57 -30.92 -3.78 -11.54
C GLY A 57 -30.98 -2.47 -12.32
N ASP A 58 -29.80 -1.96 -12.67
CA ASP A 58 -29.49 -0.76 -13.45
C ASP A 58 -29.15 -1.02 -14.93
N GLY A 59 -29.16 -2.27 -15.37
CA GLY A 59 -28.87 -2.66 -16.76
C GLY A 59 -30.04 -3.29 -17.51
N TRP A 60 -30.03 -3.16 -18.83
CA TRP A 60 -31.00 -3.78 -19.75
C TRP A 60 -30.31 -4.45 -20.92
N LEU A 61 -30.85 -5.60 -21.31
CA LEU A 61 -30.51 -6.29 -22.54
C LEU A 61 -31.79 -6.48 -23.36
N VAL A 62 -31.79 -5.91 -24.56
CA VAL A 62 -32.97 -5.84 -25.42
C VAL A 62 -32.62 -6.38 -26.79
N GLU A 63 -33.51 -7.20 -27.32
CA GLU A 63 -33.40 -7.76 -28.66
C GLU A 63 -34.34 -7.04 -29.64
N PHE A 64 -33.85 -6.75 -30.85
CA PHE A 64 -34.63 -6.22 -31.96
C PHE A 64 -34.40 -7.06 -33.22
N ALA A 65 -35.46 -7.22 -34.02
CA ALA A 65 -35.35 -7.82 -35.35
C ALA A 65 -34.68 -6.89 -36.37
N SER A 66 -34.52 -5.60 -36.06
CA SER A 66 -34.01 -4.56 -36.95
C SER A 66 -33.03 -3.65 -36.21
N VAL A 67 -31.86 -3.40 -36.81
CA VAL A 67 -30.87 -2.44 -36.29
C VAL A 67 -31.44 -1.02 -36.29
N VAL A 68 -32.24 -0.69 -37.31
CA VAL A 68 -32.88 0.63 -37.42
C VAL A 68 -33.85 0.86 -36.26
N ASP A 69 -34.64 -0.16 -35.89
CA ASP A 69 -35.55 -0.08 -34.75
C ASP A 69 -34.78 0.05 -33.43
N ALA A 70 -33.69 -0.71 -33.25
CA ALA A 70 -32.83 -0.60 -32.08
C ALA A 70 -32.23 0.81 -31.93
N VAL A 71 -31.74 1.40 -33.03
CA VAL A 71 -31.15 2.75 -33.04
C VAL A 71 -32.20 3.82 -32.78
N ASN A 72 -33.38 3.75 -33.40
CA ASN A 72 -34.45 4.71 -33.14
C ASN A 72 -34.92 4.64 -31.69
N CYS A 73 -35.07 3.44 -31.14
CA CYS A 73 -35.39 3.24 -29.72
C CYS A 73 -34.33 3.90 -28.83
N ALA A 74 -33.05 3.66 -29.09
CA ALA A 74 -31.97 4.22 -28.28
C ALA A 74 -31.92 5.75 -28.34
N LEU A 75 -32.07 6.34 -29.54
CA LEU A 75 -32.07 7.80 -29.69
C LEU A 75 -33.28 8.43 -28.98
N GLN A 76 -34.47 7.84 -29.07
CA GLN A 76 -35.65 8.32 -28.35
C GLN A 76 -35.50 8.19 -26.83
N VAL A 77 -34.90 7.11 -26.35
CA VAL A 77 -34.56 6.94 -24.93
C VAL A 77 -33.64 8.07 -24.46
N GLN A 78 -32.59 8.39 -25.23
CA GLN A 78 -31.68 9.48 -24.88
C GLN A 78 -32.35 10.87 -24.95
N GLU A 79 -33.24 11.10 -25.93
CA GLU A 79 -34.01 12.34 -26.03
C GLU A 79 -34.91 12.55 -24.80
N ASN A 80 -35.61 11.51 -24.35
CA ASN A 80 -36.45 11.56 -23.15
C ASN A 80 -35.64 11.77 -21.87
N LEU A 81 -34.37 11.36 -21.84
CA LEU A 81 -33.46 11.53 -20.70
C LEU A 81 -32.54 12.76 -20.80
N ALA A 82 -32.63 13.54 -21.87
CA ALA A 82 -31.72 14.67 -22.12
C ALA A 82 -31.67 15.64 -20.93
N ASN A 83 -32.83 15.95 -20.36
CA ASN A 83 -32.99 16.85 -19.21
C ASN A 83 -33.08 16.15 -17.85
N HIS A 84 -32.88 14.83 -17.80
CA HIS A 84 -32.93 14.10 -16.53
C HIS A 84 -31.66 14.39 -15.71
N GLU A 85 -31.80 14.96 -14.51
CA GLU A 85 -30.67 15.42 -13.68
C GLU A 85 -29.91 14.26 -13.01
N ILE A 86 -30.62 13.17 -12.69
CA ILE A 86 -30.07 12.02 -11.93
C ILE A 86 -29.59 10.88 -12.83
N ILE A 87 -30.40 10.47 -13.82
CA ILE A 87 -30.17 9.27 -14.62
C ILE A 87 -29.61 9.64 -15.99
N LYS A 88 -28.44 9.10 -16.32
CA LYS A 88 -27.85 9.13 -17.65
C LYS A 88 -27.58 7.69 -18.09
N LEU A 89 -28.15 7.28 -19.22
CA LEU A 89 -27.95 5.94 -19.77
C LEU A 89 -26.78 5.91 -20.75
N ARG A 90 -26.00 4.83 -20.71
CA ARG A 90 -25.07 4.48 -21.79
C ARG A 90 -25.67 3.35 -22.58
N ILE A 91 -25.64 3.43 -23.91
CA ILE A 91 -26.29 2.43 -24.78
C ILE A 91 -25.30 1.92 -25.83
N GLY A 92 -25.21 0.61 -25.98
CA GLY A 92 -24.39 -0.07 -27.00
C GLY A 92 -25.24 -0.96 -27.90
N ILE A 93 -25.02 -0.90 -29.21
CA ILE A 93 -25.81 -1.64 -30.19
C ILE A 93 -24.91 -2.41 -31.17
N HIS A 94 -25.19 -3.71 -31.31
CA HIS A 94 -24.53 -4.60 -32.24
C HIS A 94 -25.52 -5.49 -32.98
N ILE A 95 -25.14 -5.99 -34.16
CA ILE A 95 -25.87 -7.05 -34.87
C ILE A 95 -24.99 -8.28 -34.98
N GLY A 96 -25.47 -9.41 -34.46
CA GLY A 96 -24.73 -10.65 -34.40
C GLY A 96 -25.61 -11.85 -34.13
N ASP A 97 -25.01 -13.04 -34.25
CA ASP A 97 -25.70 -14.28 -33.92
C ASP A 97 -25.91 -14.38 -32.41
N ILE A 98 -27.13 -14.75 -32.03
CA ILE A 98 -27.50 -15.07 -30.65
C ILE A 98 -28.12 -16.46 -30.59
N VAL A 99 -27.94 -17.12 -29.45
CA VAL A 99 -28.54 -18.39 -29.08
C VAL A 99 -29.54 -18.12 -27.98
N HIS A 100 -30.79 -18.52 -28.22
CA HIS A 100 -31.85 -18.50 -27.21
C HIS A 100 -31.79 -19.79 -26.39
N GLU A 101 -31.67 -19.65 -25.08
CA GLU A 101 -31.81 -20.73 -24.10
C GLU A 101 -32.72 -20.23 -22.97
N ASP A 102 -33.89 -20.85 -22.84
CA ASP A 102 -35.00 -20.42 -21.97
C ASP A 102 -35.46 -18.97 -22.24
N GLU A 103 -35.34 -18.07 -21.25
CA GLU A 103 -35.69 -16.64 -21.34
C GLU A 103 -34.45 -15.72 -21.48
N ASP A 104 -33.26 -16.27 -21.76
CA ASP A 104 -32.00 -15.50 -21.89
C ASP A 104 -31.37 -15.64 -23.27
N ILE A 105 -30.48 -14.71 -23.63
CA ILE A 105 -29.73 -14.72 -24.89
C ILE A 105 -28.23 -14.80 -24.63
N TYR A 106 -27.56 -15.69 -25.36
CA TYR A 106 -26.12 -15.90 -25.28
C TYR A 106 -25.46 -15.78 -26.65
N GLY A 107 -24.20 -15.37 -26.68
CA GLY A 107 -23.38 -15.35 -27.89
C GLY A 107 -22.45 -14.15 -27.97
N ASP A 108 -21.52 -14.21 -28.91
CA ASP A 108 -20.53 -13.16 -29.13
C ASP A 108 -21.19 -11.81 -29.41
N GLY A 109 -22.36 -11.80 -30.05
CA GLY A 109 -23.09 -10.57 -30.34
C GLY A 109 -23.54 -9.82 -29.08
N VAL A 110 -23.92 -10.55 -28.02
CA VAL A 110 -24.30 -9.97 -26.72
C VAL A 110 -23.08 -9.35 -26.04
N ASN A 111 -21.94 -10.05 -26.08
CA ASN A 111 -20.68 -9.55 -25.54
C ASN A 111 -20.24 -8.27 -26.25
N VAL A 112 -20.32 -8.21 -27.58
CA VAL A 112 -19.98 -7.00 -28.35
C VAL A 112 -20.89 -5.84 -27.97
N ALA A 113 -22.21 -6.04 -27.89
CA ALA A 113 -23.16 -4.99 -27.52
C ALA A 113 -22.87 -4.43 -26.11
N ALA A 114 -22.60 -5.29 -25.13
CA ALA A 114 -22.23 -4.87 -23.78
C ALA A 114 -20.91 -4.06 -23.75
N ARG A 115 -19.91 -4.44 -24.56
CA ARG A 115 -18.65 -3.67 -24.65
C ARG A 115 -18.82 -2.34 -25.38
N LEU A 116 -19.71 -2.26 -26.35
CA LEU A 116 -20.06 -0.98 -26.98
C LEU A 116 -20.78 -0.06 -25.99
N GLN A 117 -21.62 -0.60 -25.12
CA GLN A 117 -22.29 0.17 -24.08
C GLN A 117 -21.27 0.81 -23.13
N GLU A 118 -20.20 0.11 -22.77
CA GLU A 118 -19.10 0.67 -21.96
C GLU A 118 -18.35 1.82 -22.66
N ILE A 119 -18.37 1.87 -24.00
CA ILE A 119 -17.75 2.93 -24.82
C ILE A 119 -18.64 4.17 -24.94
N ALA A 120 -19.96 4.02 -24.83
CA ALA A 120 -20.88 5.14 -24.93
C ALA A 120 -20.70 6.10 -23.73
N GLU A 121 -20.64 7.40 -24.01
CA GLU A 121 -20.66 8.43 -22.96
C GLU A 121 -22.01 8.45 -22.22
N PRO A 122 -22.09 8.98 -20.98
CA PRO A 122 -23.37 9.17 -20.30
C PRO A 122 -24.35 9.99 -21.14
N GLY A 123 -25.46 9.39 -21.55
CA GLY A 123 -26.42 9.99 -22.50
C GLY A 123 -26.13 9.73 -23.98
N GLY A 124 -25.11 8.92 -24.30
CA GLY A 124 -24.70 8.58 -25.66
C GLY A 124 -25.09 7.16 -26.11
N VAL A 125 -24.96 6.92 -27.42
CA VAL A 125 -25.19 5.63 -28.08
C VAL A 125 -23.95 5.25 -28.88
N ALA A 126 -23.47 4.01 -28.73
CA ALA A 126 -22.36 3.45 -29.49
C ALA A 126 -22.82 2.27 -30.37
N LEU A 127 -22.32 2.21 -31.61
CA LEU A 127 -22.63 1.22 -32.63
C LEU A 127 -21.37 0.50 -33.08
N SER A 128 -21.47 -0.80 -33.34
CA SER A 128 -20.48 -1.48 -34.19
C SER A 128 -20.61 -1.03 -35.65
N GLY A 129 -19.53 -1.15 -36.42
CA GLY A 129 -19.55 -0.89 -37.86
C GLY A 129 -20.54 -1.78 -38.60
N ARG A 130 -20.63 -3.06 -38.19
CA ARG A 130 -21.67 -3.97 -38.70
C ARG A 130 -23.08 -3.42 -38.51
N ALA A 131 -23.39 -2.82 -37.36
CA ALA A 131 -24.71 -2.22 -37.13
C ALA A 131 -24.90 -0.95 -37.97
N ARG A 132 -23.88 -0.09 -38.05
CA ARG A 132 -23.92 1.12 -38.89
C ARG A 132 -24.21 0.81 -40.36
N ASP A 133 -23.66 -0.27 -40.89
CA ASP A 133 -23.81 -0.65 -42.31
C ASP A 133 -25.28 -0.94 -42.71
N PHE A 134 -26.17 -1.21 -41.74
CA PHE A 134 -27.61 -1.40 -41.96
C PHE A 134 -28.46 -0.12 -41.81
N LEU A 135 -27.84 1.02 -41.47
CA LEU A 135 -28.55 2.30 -41.33
C LEU A 135 -28.63 3.06 -42.66
N ASP A 136 -29.72 3.79 -42.85
CA ASP A 136 -29.80 4.76 -43.95
C ASP A 136 -28.88 5.97 -43.70
N SER A 137 -28.63 6.77 -44.74
CA SER A 137 -27.75 7.94 -44.62
C SER A 137 -28.21 8.94 -43.56
N LYS A 138 -29.53 9.04 -43.29
CA LYS A 138 -30.07 10.01 -42.32
C LYS A 138 -29.70 9.60 -40.90
N LEU A 139 -29.90 8.33 -40.56
CA LEU A 139 -29.54 7.78 -39.25
C LEU A 139 -28.04 7.61 -39.09
N ALA A 140 -27.33 7.15 -40.13
CA ALA A 140 -25.89 6.97 -40.08
C ALA A 140 -25.12 8.28 -39.80
N ASN A 141 -25.65 9.42 -40.26
CA ASN A 141 -25.05 10.74 -40.05
C ASN A 141 -25.14 11.25 -38.61
N VAL A 142 -25.98 10.62 -37.76
CA VAL A 142 -26.02 10.91 -36.32
C VAL A 142 -24.76 10.39 -35.62
N PHE A 143 -24.06 9.42 -36.22
CA PHE A 143 -22.95 8.73 -35.60
C PHE A 143 -21.60 9.08 -36.25
N ARG A 144 -20.67 9.54 -35.41
CA ARG A 144 -19.29 9.85 -35.79
C ARG A 144 -18.42 8.61 -35.68
N ASP A 145 -17.46 8.47 -36.58
CA ASP A 145 -16.50 7.36 -36.57
C ASP A 145 -15.50 7.53 -35.42
N ALA A 146 -15.46 6.54 -34.52
CA ALA A 146 -14.55 6.47 -33.38
C ALA A 146 -13.38 5.51 -33.62
N GLY A 147 -13.20 5.03 -34.86
CA GLY A 147 -12.11 4.16 -35.28
C GLY A 147 -12.30 2.69 -34.92
N GLU A 148 -11.29 1.89 -35.25
CA GLU A 148 -11.23 0.47 -34.83
C GLU A 148 -10.79 0.37 -33.37
N LYS A 149 -11.56 -0.37 -32.57
CA LYS A 149 -11.27 -0.64 -31.16
C LYS A 149 -11.17 -2.14 -30.94
N GLN A 150 -10.10 -2.57 -30.28
CA GLN A 150 -9.99 -3.94 -29.81
C GLN A 150 -10.85 -4.10 -28.55
N LEU A 151 -11.98 -4.80 -28.68
CA LEU A 151 -12.87 -5.05 -27.56
C LEU A 151 -12.36 -6.24 -26.74
N LYS A 152 -12.43 -6.15 -25.41
CA LYS A 152 -12.00 -7.23 -24.49
C LYS A 152 -12.71 -8.55 -24.85
N ASN A 153 -11.95 -9.62 -25.01
CA ASN A 153 -12.42 -10.97 -25.35
C ASN A 153 -13.09 -11.12 -26.73
N ILE A 154 -12.85 -10.19 -27.66
CA ILE A 154 -13.26 -10.31 -29.07
C ILE A 154 -12.00 -10.35 -29.91
N ALA A 155 -11.87 -11.38 -30.74
CA ALA A 155 -10.64 -11.64 -31.50
C ALA A 155 -10.34 -10.54 -32.53
N ASP A 156 -11.38 -10.06 -33.21
CA ASP A 156 -11.26 -9.05 -34.27
C ASP A 156 -11.51 -7.63 -33.73
N ALA A 157 -10.75 -6.66 -34.22
CA ALA A 157 -11.02 -5.26 -33.95
C ALA A 157 -12.40 -4.87 -34.49
N VAL A 158 -13.18 -4.14 -33.70
CA VAL A 158 -14.52 -3.67 -34.07
C VAL A 158 -14.45 -2.18 -34.34
N ARG A 159 -14.82 -1.75 -35.54
CA ARG A 159 -15.01 -0.32 -35.84
C ARG A 159 -16.21 0.21 -35.07
N VAL A 160 -16.06 1.33 -34.37
CA VAL A 160 -17.09 1.87 -33.47
C VAL A 160 -17.56 3.24 -33.95
N PHE A 161 -18.85 3.51 -33.78
CA PHE A 161 -19.48 4.78 -34.14
C PHE A 161 -20.33 5.31 -32.98
N VAL A 162 -20.27 6.60 -32.68
CA VAL A 162 -20.89 7.18 -31.47
C VAL A 162 -21.75 8.42 -31.77
N SER A 163 -22.85 8.61 -31.04
CA SER A 163 -23.75 9.78 -31.15
C SER A 163 -23.31 10.93 -30.23
N GLY A 164 -23.25 12.18 -30.73
CA GLY A 164 -23.09 13.39 -29.88
C GLY A 164 -22.65 14.65 -30.63
N ASP A 165 -22.69 15.82 -29.96
CA ASP A 165 -22.30 17.18 -30.40
C ASP A 165 -21.13 17.79 -29.58
N GLY A 166 -20.45 16.99 -28.75
CA GLY A 166 -19.26 17.45 -27.99
C GLY A 166 -18.03 17.64 -28.89
N GLU A 167 -17.30 18.74 -28.65
CA GLU A 167 -15.99 19.06 -29.22
C GLU A 167 -15.02 17.89 -29.03
N PHE A 168 -14.63 17.22 -30.11
CA PHE A 168 -13.35 16.49 -30.12
C PHE A 168 -12.26 17.51 -30.34
N ASP A 169 -11.86 18.19 -29.27
CA ASP A 169 -10.48 18.64 -29.22
C ASP A 169 -9.60 17.40 -29.06
N GLN A 170 -8.96 17.07 -30.18
CA GLN A 170 -7.76 16.25 -30.39
C GLN A 170 -7.90 14.77 -30.80
N GLU A 171 -7.17 14.46 -31.88
CA GLU A 171 -6.62 13.16 -32.31
C GLU A 171 -6.21 12.25 -31.14
N PRO A 172 -6.13 10.91 -31.32
CA PRO A 172 -6.00 9.96 -30.23
C PRO A 172 -4.80 10.32 -29.36
N SER A 173 -5.06 10.91 -28.19
CA SER A 173 -4.12 10.86 -27.11
C SER A 173 -4.00 9.38 -26.77
N VAL A 174 -2.81 8.83 -27.05
CA VAL A 174 -2.18 7.76 -26.28
C VAL A 174 -2.91 7.61 -24.95
N GLU A 175 -3.53 6.44 -24.70
CA GLU A 175 -4.24 6.10 -23.45
C GLU A 175 -3.76 7.01 -22.33
N ALA A 176 -4.60 7.99 -21.95
CA ALA A 176 -4.25 8.87 -20.87
C ALA A 176 -4.07 7.96 -19.67
N ALA A 177 -2.81 7.71 -19.31
CA ALA A 177 -2.44 6.94 -18.16
C ALA A 177 -3.27 7.45 -17.00
N LEU A 178 -3.89 6.55 -16.24
CA LEU A 178 -4.58 6.96 -15.02
C LEU A 178 -3.60 7.84 -14.24
N PRO A 179 -3.99 9.07 -13.85
CA PRO A 179 -3.09 9.95 -13.14
C PRO A 179 -2.62 9.22 -11.88
N LEU A 180 -1.30 9.27 -11.65
CA LEU A 180 -0.76 8.67 -10.44
C LEU A 180 -1.42 9.35 -9.23
N PRO A 181 -1.80 8.58 -8.20
CA PRO A 181 -2.24 9.16 -6.95
C PRO A 181 -1.19 10.09 -6.35
N ASP A 182 -1.61 11.03 -5.51
CA ASP A 182 -0.70 11.93 -4.78
C ASP A 182 0.26 11.17 -3.86
N LYS A 183 -0.13 9.94 -3.46
CA LYS A 183 0.69 8.99 -2.73
C LYS A 183 1.35 8.00 -3.71
N PRO A 184 2.53 7.45 -3.36
CA PRO A 184 3.12 6.34 -4.11
C PRO A 184 2.12 5.21 -4.31
N SER A 185 2.15 4.56 -5.47
CA SER A 185 1.17 3.54 -5.84
C SER A 185 1.82 2.28 -6.37
N ILE A 186 1.29 1.11 -5.98
CA ILE A 186 1.81 -0.20 -6.36
C ILE A 186 0.69 -1.15 -6.82
N ALA A 187 0.98 -1.95 -7.84
CA ALA A 187 0.22 -3.15 -8.18
C ALA A 187 1.05 -4.41 -7.91
N VAL A 188 0.44 -5.45 -7.34
CA VAL A 188 1.08 -6.77 -7.19
C VAL A 188 0.47 -7.70 -8.22
N LEU A 189 1.28 -8.15 -9.18
CA LEU A 189 0.85 -9.08 -10.20
C LEU A 189 0.81 -10.52 -9.65
N PRO A 190 -0.07 -11.38 -10.18
CA PRO A 190 -0.11 -12.79 -9.82
C PRO A 190 1.27 -13.43 -9.98
N PHE A 191 1.76 -14.05 -8.91
CA PHE A 191 3.02 -14.77 -8.98
C PHE A 191 2.88 -16.00 -9.88
N ASP A 192 3.84 -16.19 -10.79
CA ASP A 192 3.84 -17.30 -11.73
C ASP A 192 4.14 -18.63 -11.02
N ASN A 193 3.32 -19.64 -11.26
CA ASN A 193 3.62 -21.02 -10.87
C ASN A 193 4.58 -21.68 -11.86
N MET A 194 5.85 -21.78 -11.48
CA MET A 194 6.90 -22.45 -12.27
C MET A 194 7.16 -23.90 -11.84
N SER A 195 6.25 -24.50 -11.07
CA SER A 195 6.39 -25.87 -10.54
C SER A 195 5.89 -26.93 -11.53
N GLY A 196 5.16 -26.54 -12.57
CA GLY A 196 4.60 -27.44 -13.59
C GLY A 196 3.39 -28.26 -13.13
N ASP A 197 2.94 -28.04 -11.89
CA ASP A 197 1.81 -28.69 -11.25
C ASP A 197 0.69 -27.66 -11.02
N PRO A 198 -0.43 -27.72 -11.76
CA PRO A 198 -1.57 -26.82 -11.59
C PRO A 198 -2.21 -26.91 -10.21
N GLU A 199 -2.02 -28.01 -9.46
CA GLU A 199 -2.52 -28.10 -8.09
C GLU A 199 -1.79 -27.14 -7.15
N GLN A 200 -0.66 -26.55 -7.56
CA GLN A 200 0.12 -25.63 -6.73
C GLN A 200 -0.18 -24.15 -7.02
N GLU A 201 -1.10 -23.90 -7.95
CA GLU A 201 -1.53 -22.55 -8.35
C GLU A 201 -2.16 -21.77 -7.19
N TYR A 202 -2.84 -22.46 -6.27
CA TYR A 202 -3.43 -21.83 -5.09
C TYR A 202 -2.37 -21.20 -4.18
N PHE A 203 -1.15 -21.75 -4.16
CA PHE A 203 -0.09 -21.27 -3.28
C PHE A 203 0.53 -19.98 -3.84
N SER A 204 0.76 -19.91 -5.15
CA SER A 204 1.22 -18.67 -5.79
C SER A 204 0.15 -17.57 -5.76
N ASP A 205 -1.13 -17.94 -5.95
CA ASP A 205 -2.24 -16.99 -5.84
C ASP A 205 -2.46 -16.51 -4.41
N GLY A 206 -2.41 -17.41 -3.43
CA GLY A 206 -2.53 -17.08 -2.01
C GLY A 206 -1.41 -16.16 -1.54
N MET A 207 -0.17 -16.43 -1.96
CA MET A 207 0.95 -15.55 -1.64
C MET A 207 0.81 -14.16 -2.27
N THR A 208 0.28 -14.08 -3.50
CA THR A 208 -0.04 -12.79 -4.14
C THR A 208 -1.05 -12.01 -3.29
N GLU A 209 -2.12 -12.66 -2.83
CA GLU A 209 -3.14 -12.05 -1.97
C GLU A 209 -2.61 -11.57 -0.64
N ASP A 210 -1.79 -12.38 0.01
CA ASP A 210 -1.25 -12.05 1.32
C ASP A 210 -0.28 -10.87 1.22
N ILE A 211 0.49 -10.78 0.12
CA ILE A 211 1.33 -9.61 -0.15
C ILE A 211 0.49 -8.36 -0.41
N ILE A 212 -0.58 -8.43 -1.22
CA ILE A 212 -1.50 -7.30 -1.43
C ILE A 212 -2.07 -6.84 -0.08
N THR A 213 -2.50 -7.79 0.74
CA THR A 213 -3.07 -7.54 2.06
C THR A 213 -2.05 -6.91 3.01
N ALA A 214 -0.82 -7.41 3.02
CA ALA A 214 0.26 -6.89 3.85
C ALA A 214 0.67 -5.48 3.42
N LEU A 215 0.86 -5.22 2.12
CA LEU A 215 1.19 -3.90 1.60
C LEU A 215 0.05 -2.89 1.82
N SER A 216 -1.21 -3.34 1.78
CA SER A 216 -2.38 -2.46 2.04
C SER A 216 -2.42 -1.92 3.47
N ARG A 217 -1.63 -2.50 4.40
CA ARG A 217 -1.45 -1.99 5.77
C ARG A 217 -0.52 -0.77 5.80
N LEU A 218 0.25 -0.51 4.74
CA LEU A 218 1.09 0.69 4.59
C LEU A 218 0.23 1.87 4.13
N ARG A 219 -0.24 2.70 5.08
CA ARG A 219 -1.16 3.83 4.80
C ARG A 219 -0.58 4.95 3.93
N TRP A 220 0.75 4.94 3.77
CA TRP A 220 1.47 5.84 2.89
C TRP A 220 1.51 5.36 1.43
N LEU A 221 1.11 4.11 1.16
CA LEU A 221 1.14 3.45 -0.14
C LEU A 221 -0.28 3.19 -0.65
N PHE A 222 -0.55 3.53 -1.90
CA PHE A 222 -1.79 3.19 -2.59
C PHE A 222 -1.65 1.83 -3.29
N VAL A 223 -2.30 0.79 -2.75
CA VAL A 223 -2.20 -0.57 -3.29
C VAL A 223 -3.41 -0.87 -4.16
N ILE A 224 -3.16 -1.36 -5.38
CA ILE A 224 -4.23 -1.81 -6.28
C ILE A 224 -4.83 -3.11 -5.76
N ALA A 225 -6.16 -3.16 -5.74
CA ALA A 225 -6.90 -4.33 -5.32
C ALA A 225 -6.62 -5.54 -6.23
N ARG A 226 -6.58 -6.73 -5.62
CA ARG A 226 -6.47 -8.04 -6.29
C ARG A 226 -7.15 -8.13 -7.65
N ASN A 227 -8.44 -7.83 -7.69
CA ASN A 227 -9.26 -8.16 -8.86
C ASN A 227 -8.79 -7.43 -10.12
N SER A 228 -8.14 -6.27 -9.94
CA SER A 228 -7.56 -5.49 -11.03
C SER A 228 -6.25 -6.09 -11.54
N THR A 229 -5.43 -6.69 -10.66
CA THR A 229 -4.14 -7.28 -11.05
C THR A 229 -4.25 -8.73 -11.52
N PHE A 230 -5.22 -9.49 -11.04
CA PHE A 230 -5.47 -10.88 -11.48
C PHE A 230 -5.95 -10.98 -12.93
N ALA A 231 -6.44 -9.88 -13.51
CA ALA A 231 -6.76 -9.81 -14.93
C ALA A 231 -5.53 -10.00 -15.86
N TYR A 232 -4.31 -9.85 -15.33
CA TYR A 232 -3.06 -10.04 -16.07
C TYR A 232 -2.53 -11.48 -16.00
N LYS A 233 -3.17 -12.35 -15.21
CA LYS A 233 -2.72 -13.74 -15.02
C LYS A 233 -2.66 -14.50 -16.35
N GLY A 234 -1.53 -15.20 -16.60
CA GLY A 234 -1.33 -16.04 -17.78
C GLY A 234 -1.22 -15.27 -19.10
N LYS A 235 -1.03 -13.95 -19.06
CA LYS A 235 -0.82 -13.10 -20.24
C LYS A 235 0.65 -12.70 -20.34
N ALA A 236 1.09 -12.36 -21.55
CA ALA A 236 2.35 -11.63 -21.71
C ALA A 236 2.16 -10.21 -21.16
N ILE A 237 2.96 -9.83 -20.17
CA ILE A 237 2.80 -8.58 -19.43
C ILE A 237 3.86 -7.58 -19.89
N ASP A 238 3.41 -6.39 -20.33
CA ASP A 238 4.27 -5.19 -20.43
C ASP A 238 4.04 -4.33 -19.18
N ILE A 239 5.05 -4.23 -18.33
CA ILE A 239 5.00 -3.49 -17.07
C ILE A 239 4.71 -2.00 -17.29
N LYS A 240 5.13 -1.43 -18.43
CA LYS A 240 4.82 -0.04 -18.77
C LYS A 240 3.34 0.15 -19.06
N GLN A 241 2.74 -0.83 -19.73
CA GLN A 241 1.30 -0.84 -19.99
C GLN A 241 0.50 -1.02 -18.70
N VAL A 242 0.91 -1.95 -17.83
CA VAL A 242 0.29 -2.14 -16.50
C VAL A 242 0.30 -0.84 -15.70
N GLY A 243 1.41 -0.11 -15.68
CA GLY A 243 1.51 1.19 -15.01
C GLY A 243 0.53 2.23 -15.54
N ARG A 244 0.34 2.29 -16.87
CA ARG A 244 -0.62 3.22 -17.51
C ARG A 244 -2.07 2.83 -17.25
N GLU A 245 -2.39 1.54 -17.39
CA GLU A 245 -3.75 1.00 -17.24
C GLU A 245 -4.24 1.02 -15.80
N LEU A 246 -3.36 0.76 -14.82
CA LEU A 246 -3.70 0.74 -13.41
C LEU A 246 -3.39 2.04 -12.67
N GLY A 247 -2.69 2.99 -13.31
CA GLY A 247 -2.29 4.25 -12.67
C GLY A 247 -1.30 4.04 -11.53
N VAL A 248 -0.37 3.11 -11.70
CA VAL A 248 0.61 2.76 -10.66
C VAL A 248 2.03 3.15 -11.03
N ARG A 249 2.77 3.68 -10.06
CA ARG A 249 4.19 4.00 -10.21
C ARG A 249 5.07 2.76 -10.14
N TYR A 250 4.64 1.77 -9.36
CA TYR A 250 5.42 0.57 -9.09
C TYR A 250 4.61 -0.70 -9.38
N VAL A 251 5.30 -1.76 -9.80
CA VAL A 251 4.75 -3.10 -9.94
C VAL A 251 5.65 -4.08 -9.20
N LEU A 252 5.04 -4.97 -8.41
CA LEU A 252 5.67 -6.14 -7.83
C LEU A 252 5.22 -7.37 -8.61
N GLU A 253 6.18 -8.13 -9.11
CA GLU A 253 5.94 -9.42 -9.78
C GLU A 253 6.85 -10.50 -9.21
N GLY A 254 6.55 -11.76 -9.53
CA GLY A 254 7.38 -12.85 -9.06
C GLY A 254 6.95 -14.21 -9.55
N SER A 255 7.68 -15.22 -9.09
CA SER A 255 7.41 -16.62 -9.41
C SER A 255 7.67 -17.53 -8.22
N VAL A 256 6.94 -18.63 -8.19
CA VAL A 256 7.06 -19.68 -7.20
C VAL A 256 7.41 -20.99 -7.90
N ARG A 257 8.44 -21.67 -7.40
CA ARG A 257 8.82 -23.01 -7.84
C ARG A 257 9.00 -23.92 -6.64
N LYS A 258 8.16 -24.94 -6.54
CA LYS A 258 8.29 -26.02 -5.56
C LYS A 258 8.91 -27.24 -6.23
N SER A 259 9.87 -27.85 -5.56
CA SER A 259 10.49 -29.10 -5.99
C SER A 259 10.75 -29.99 -4.76
N GLY A 260 10.00 -31.07 -4.65
CA GLY A 260 10.01 -31.92 -3.46
C GLY A 260 9.65 -31.12 -2.20
N ASN A 261 10.59 -31.08 -1.25
CA ASN A 261 10.45 -30.37 0.02
C ASN A 261 11.07 -28.97 0.04
N ARG A 262 11.32 -28.37 -1.13
CA ARG A 262 11.89 -27.03 -1.23
C ARG A 262 11.00 -26.11 -2.06
N VAL A 263 10.85 -24.89 -1.57
CA VAL A 263 10.16 -23.80 -2.27
C VAL A 263 11.17 -22.72 -2.56
N ARG A 264 11.14 -22.25 -3.81
CA ARG A 264 11.86 -21.09 -4.28
C ARG A 264 10.87 -20.03 -4.70
N VAL A 265 10.96 -18.87 -4.08
CA VAL A 265 10.22 -17.68 -4.49
C VAL A 265 11.19 -16.64 -5.03
N THR A 266 10.85 -16.06 -6.17
CA THR A 266 11.55 -14.88 -6.71
C THR A 266 10.57 -13.74 -6.74
N ALA A 267 10.95 -12.57 -6.24
CA ALA A 267 10.13 -11.36 -6.25
C ALA A 267 10.95 -10.20 -6.81
N GLN A 268 10.31 -9.31 -7.56
CA GLN A 268 10.94 -8.17 -8.23
C GLN A 268 10.06 -6.94 -8.18
N LEU A 269 10.65 -5.80 -7.82
CA LEU A 269 9.99 -4.49 -7.77
C LEU A 269 10.47 -3.64 -8.93
N ILE A 270 9.53 -3.12 -9.72
CA ILE A 270 9.80 -2.44 -11.00
C ILE A 270 9.13 -1.07 -11.01
N GLU A 271 9.84 -0.03 -11.46
CA GLU A 271 9.27 1.28 -11.76
C GLU A 271 8.61 1.25 -13.15
N THR A 272 7.30 1.53 -13.20
CA THR A 272 6.51 1.33 -14.42
C THR A 272 6.84 2.31 -15.55
N ALA A 273 7.22 3.55 -15.21
CA ALA A 273 7.51 4.57 -16.21
C ALA A 273 8.77 4.23 -17.04
N SER A 274 9.82 3.75 -16.37
CA SER A 274 11.11 3.42 -17.01
C SER A 274 11.22 1.95 -17.40
N GLY A 275 10.56 1.05 -16.66
CA GLY A 275 10.80 -0.39 -16.70
C GLY A 275 12.04 -0.81 -15.90
N ASN A 276 12.61 0.09 -15.07
CA ASN A 276 13.79 -0.23 -14.28
C ASN A 276 13.44 -1.14 -13.10
N HIS A 277 14.20 -2.21 -12.93
CA HIS A 277 14.13 -3.06 -11.75
C HIS A 277 14.82 -2.34 -10.58
N LEU A 278 14.04 -1.99 -9.56
CA LEU A 278 14.51 -1.35 -8.34
C LEU A 278 15.12 -2.38 -7.38
N TRP A 279 14.50 -3.55 -7.31
CA TRP A 279 14.91 -4.64 -6.43
C TRP A 279 14.49 -5.99 -7.02
N ALA A 280 15.29 -7.01 -6.75
CA ALA A 280 14.98 -8.39 -7.07
C ALA A 280 15.65 -9.31 -6.04
N GLU A 281 14.89 -10.23 -5.45
CA GLU A 281 15.41 -11.16 -4.46
C GLU A 281 14.85 -12.57 -4.68
N ARG A 282 15.62 -13.54 -4.21
CA ARG A 282 15.26 -14.95 -4.27
C ARG A 282 15.30 -15.55 -2.87
N PHE A 283 14.19 -16.15 -2.48
CA PHE A 283 13.99 -16.83 -1.22
C PHE A 283 13.98 -18.34 -1.46
N ASP A 284 14.95 -19.05 -0.89
CA ASP A 284 14.98 -20.51 -0.85
C ASP A 284 14.64 -20.97 0.56
N ARG A 285 13.62 -21.83 0.70
CA ARG A 285 13.14 -22.36 1.99
C ARG A 285 12.81 -23.85 1.89
N ASP A 286 13.03 -24.56 3.00
CA ASP A 286 12.55 -25.93 3.15
C ASP A 286 11.08 -25.91 3.59
N LEU A 287 10.26 -26.72 2.93
CA LEU A 287 8.82 -26.83 3.15
C LEU A 287 8.57 -27.74 4.37
N GLN A 288 8.22 -27.18 5.51
CA GLN A 288 7.75 -27.97 6.67
C GLN A 288 6.24 -27.87 6.80
N ASP A 289 5.77 -26.63 6.93
CA ASP A 289 4.38 -26.23 6.80
C ASP A 289 4.27 -25.20 5.67
N ILE A 290 3.29 -25.37 4.79
CA ILE A 290 3.09 -24.49 3.64
C ILE A 290 2.53 -23.12 4.05
N PHE A 291 1.73 -23.06 5.11
CA PHE A 291 1.11 -21.82 5.58
C PHE A 291 2.10 -20.98 6.38
N ASP A 292 2.84 -21.58 7.31
CA ASP A 292 3.91 -20.87 8.05
C ASP A 292 4.96 -20.29 7.10
N LEU A 293 5.30 -21.06 6.05
CA LEU A 293 6.22 -20.60 5.02
C LEU A 293 5.65 -19.41 4.23
N GLN A 294 4.36 -19.46 3.88
CA GLN A 294 3.67 -18.38 3.17
C GLN A 294 3.67 -17.09 4.01
N ASP A 295 3.40 -17.19 5.31
CA ASP A 295 3.41 -16.06 6.23
C ASP A 295 4.82 -15.47 6.38
N GLU A 296 5.85 -16.31 6.54
CA GLU A 296 7.25 -15.88 6.61
C GLU A 296 7.67 -15.14 5.33
N LEU A 297 7.38 -15.72 4.16
CA LEU A 297 7.75 -15.15 2.87
C LEU A 297 6.99 -13.84 2.59
N THR A 298 5.70 -13.79 2.91
CA THR A 298 4.88 -12.57 2.79
C THR A 298 5.45 -11.45 3.63
N ALA A 299 5.80 -11.75 4.89
CA ALA A 299 6.39 -10.77 5.79
C ALA A 299 7.74 -10.25 5.27
N ALA A 300 8.62 -11.16 4.82
CA ALA A 300 9.93 -10.80 4.28
C ALA A 300 9.82 -9.96 3.01
N ILE A 301 9.00 -10.38 2.03
CA ILE A 301 8.81 -9.65 0.77
C ILE A 301 8.21 -8.27 1.04
N SER A 302 7.17 -8.18 1.86
CA SER A 302 6.50 -6.89 2.16
C SER A 302 7.44 -5.91 2.87
N ALA A 303 8.27 -6.38 3.80
CA ALA A 303 9.27 -5.56 4.48
C ALA A 303 10.36 -5.05 3.52
N SER A 304 10.87 -5.91 2.62
CA SER A 304 11.83 -5.49 1.59
C SER A 304 11.22 -4.45 0.64
N VAL A 305 9.98 -4.67 0.18
CA VAL A 305 9.28 -3.74 -0.72
C VAL A 305 9.04 -2.38 -0.06
N ASP A 306 8.61 -2.34 1.20
CA ASP A 306 8.43 -1.09 1.97
C ASP A 306 9.75 -0.28 2.02
N ALA A 307 10.86 -0.95 2.36
CA ALA A 307 12.18 -0.31 2.45
C ALA A 307 12.66 0.27 1.10
N GLU A 308 12.52 -0.49 0.02
CA GLU A 308 12.96 -0.10 -1.34
C GLU A 308 12.12 1.04 -1.91
N LEU A 309 10.79 0.97 -1.77
CA LEU A 309 9.90 2.04 -2.18
C LEU A 309 10.19 3.33 -1.42
N ALA A 310 10.34 3.25 -0.10
CA ALA A 310 10.67 4.42 0.71
C ALA A 310 12.03 5.01 0.29
N GLY A 311 13.00 4.16 -0.08
CA GLY A 311 14.28 4.60 -0.66
C GLY A 311 14.14 5.35 -1.98
N SER A 312 13.33 4.81 -2.90
CA SER A 312 13.07 5.40 -4.22
C SER A 312 12.36 6.75 -4.11
N GLU A 313 11.30 6.84 -3.31
CA GLU A 313 10.54 8.08 -3.09
C GLU A 313 11.41 9.19 -2.49
N ARG A 314 12.29 8.86 -1.54
CA ARG A 314 13.29 9.80 -1.02
C ARG A 314 14.22 10.34 -2.11
N GLN A 315 14.65 9.51 -3.05
CA GLN A 315 15.53 9.96 -4.14
C GLN A 315 14.79 10.86 -5.14
N ILE A 316 13.54 10.53 -5.46
CA ILE A 316 12.68 11.34 -6.34
C ILE A 316 12.50 12.73 -5.73
N SER A 317 12.08 12.79 -4.46
CA SER A 317 11.85 14.06 -3.77
C SER A 317 13.10 14.93 -3.68
N ARG A 318 14.29 14.33 -3.48
CA ARG A 318 15.56 15.08 -3.41
C ARG A 318 15.98 15.74 -4.72
N ARG A 319 15.43 15.31 -5.86
CA ARG A 319 15.74 15.90 -7.19
C ARG A 319 14.86 17.12 -7.50
N LYS A 320 13.75 17.31 -6.77
CA LYS A 320 12.84 18.44 -6.95
C LYS A 320 13.44 19.73 -6.38
N SER A 321 13.11 20.87 -7.00
CA SER A 321 13.47 22.17 -6.46
C SER A 321 12.61 22.48 -5.23
N ALA A 322 13.08 23.35 -4.34
CA ALA A 322 12.33 23.71 -3.13
C ALA A 322 10.95 24.33 -3.40
N ALA A 323 10.75 24.95 -4.56
CA ALA A 323 9.47 25.54 -4.96
C ALA A 323 8.43 24.49 -5.38
N ASP A 324 8.88 23.31 -5.80
CA ASP A 324 8.02 22.26 -6.35
C ASP A 324 7.67 21.17 -5.32
N LEU A 325 8.10 21.34 -4.06
CA LEU A 325 7.86 20.35 -3.01
C LEU A 325 6.41 20.44 -2.49
N ASP A 326 5.69 19.35 -2.66
CA ASP A 326 4.39 19.12 -2.04
C ASP A 326 4.55 18.59 -0.58
N ALA A 327 3.43 18.27 0.07
CA ALA A 327 3.46 17.76 1.44
C ALA A 327 4.11 16.37 1.54
N TRP A 328 3.95 15.51 0.54
CA TRP A 328 4.58 14.20 0.47
C TRP A 328 6.10 14.31 0.30
N ASP A 329 6.54 15.20 -0.58
CA ASP A 329 7.96 15.47 -0.80
C ASP A 329 8.64 15.96 0.47
N HIS A 330 8.03 16.93 1.15
CA HIS A 330 8.54 17.40 2.43
C HIS A 330 8.59 16.27 3.47
N PHE A 331 7.56 15.42 3.54
CA PHE A 331 7.59 14.24 4.41
C PHE A 331 8.75 13.29 4.08
N GLN A 332 9.02 13.03 2.80
CA GLN A 332 10.14 12.18 2.37
C GLN A 332 11.52 12.78 2.63
N GLN A 333 11.69 14.09 2.41
CA GLN A 333 12.93 14.78 2.76
C GLN A 333 13.16 14.78 4.27
N GLY A 334 12.10 14.97 5.06
CA GLY A 334 12.16 14.83 6.51
C GLY A 334 12.64 13.44 6.92
N ASN A 335 12.07 12.38 6.33
CA ASN A 335 12.49 10.99 6.60
C ASN A 335 13.96 10.77 6.26
N TRP A 336 14.47 11.33 5.16
CA TRP A 336 15.88 11.23 4.80
C TRP A 336 16.80 11.85 5.86
N HIS A 337 16.45 13.03 6.39
CA HIS A 337 17.23 13.67 7.46
C HIS A 337 17.11 12.92 8.79
N LEU A 338 15.93 12.39 9.11
CA LEU A 338 15.67 11.60 10.31
C LEU A 338 16.61 10.37 10.39
N TYR A 339 16.84 9.69 9.27
CA TYR A 339 17.73 8.51 9.21
C TYR A 339 19.21 8.82 9.45
N LYS A 340 19.62 10.09 9.56
CA LYS A 340 21.00 10.46 9.94
C LYS A 340 21.25 10.35 11.44
N TYR A 341 20.20 10.35 12.28
CA TYR A 341 20.31 10.25 13.74
C TYR A 341 21.31 11.22 14.39
N SER A 342 21.37 12.44 13.86
CA SER A 342 22.19 13.53 14.39
C SER A 342 21.30 14.69 14.84
N LYS A 343 21.85 15.56 15.68
CA LYS A 343 21.15 16.78 16.11
C LYS A 343 20.69 17.64 14.93
N ASP A 344 21.57 17.83 13.95
CA ASP A 344 21.25 18.59 12.74
C ASP A 344 20.19 17.87 11.91
N GLY A 345 20.32 16.54 11.74
CA GLY A 345 19.34 15.70 11.06
C GLY A 345 17.94 15.80 11.66
N PHE A 346 17.82 15.79 12.99
CA PHE A 346 16.55 15.96 13.68
C PHE A 346 15.97 17.36 13.47
N SER A 347 16.80 18.40 13.53
CA SER A 347 16.37 19.78 13.29
C SER A 347 15.87 19.98 11.85
N GLU A 348 16.58 19.46 10.86
CA GLU A 348 16.21 19.54 9.45
C GLU A 348 14.96 18.71 9.15
N ALA A 349 14.85 17.52 9.74
CA ALA A 349 13.65 16.69 9.64
C ALA A 349 12.42 17.41 10.22
N LYS A 350 12.55 18.02 11.40
CA LYS A 350 11.48 18.81 12.04
C LYS A 350 10.97 19.92 11.13
N GLN A 351 11.87 20.67 10.49
CA GLN A 351 11.51 21.75 9.55
C GLN A 351 10.71 21.23 8.36
N HIS A 352 11.14 20.11 7.77
CA HIS A 352 10.43 19.48 6.66
C HIS A 352 9.05 18.97 7.06
N TYR A 353 8.92 18.29 8.20
CA TYR A 353 7.62 17.83 8.67
C TYR A 353 6.66 18.99 9.00
N GLN A 354 7.16 20.07 9.60
CA GLN A 354 6.37 21.28 9.82
C GLN A 354 5.89 21.89 8.50
N ALA A 355 6.75 21.93 7.47
CA ALA A 355 6.38 22.40 6.14
C ALA A 355 5.35 21.50 5.44
N ALA A 356 5.37 20.19 5.70
CA ALA A 356 4.37 19.24 5.23
C ALA A 356 3.02 19.46 5.93
N VAL A 357 3.02 19.59 7.26
CA VAL A 357 1.81 19.91 8.07
C VAL A 357 1.19 21.24 7.63
N ALA A 358 2.00 22.26 7.36
CA ALA A 358 1.50 23.56 6.92
C ALA A 358 0.78 23.50 5.54
N ARG A 359 1.16 22.56 4.68
CA ARG A 359 0.56 22.36 3.35
C ARG A 359 -0.66 21.44 3.38
N ALA A 360 -0.61 20.37 4.18
CA ALA A 360 -1.68 19.40 4.32
C ALA A 360 -1.89 19.06 5.81
N PRO A 361 -2.67 19.87 6.56
CA PRO A 361 -2.88 19.68 7.99
C PRO A 361 -3.57 18.36 8.36
N GLU A 362 -4.31 17.77 7.42
CA GLU A 362 -4.96 16.47 7.54
C GLU A 362 -4.02 15.28 7.24
N PHE A 363 -2.80 15.53 6.79
CA PHE A 363 -1.83 14.47 6.54
C PHE A 363 -1.23 13.96 7.86
N ALA A 364 -1.68 12.78 8.30
CA ALA A 364 -1.28 12.18 9.58
C ALA A 364 0.22 11.90 9.71
N GLY A 365 0.89 11.47 8.63
CA GLY A 365 2.29 11.03 8.65
C GLY A 365 3.27 12.08 9.20
N PRO A 366 3.27 13.32 8.70
CA PRO A 366 4.08 14.41 9.25
C PRO A 366 3.83 14.69 10.74
N HIS A 367 2.58 14.63 11.20
CA HIS A 367 2.26 14.76 12.63
C HIS A 367 2.88 13.63 13.46
N ALA A 368 2.76 12.38 13.00
CA ALA A 368 3.41 11.24 13.65
C ALA A 368 4.94 11.41 13.68
N ALA A 369 5.54 11.86 12.59
CA ALA A 369 6.99 12.06 12.52
C ALA A 369 7.47 13.18 13.46
N LEU A 370 6.70 14.25 13.65
CA LEU A 370 7.00 15.30 14.63
C LEU A 370 6.98 14.76 16.07
N ALA A 371 6.01 13.91 16.40
CA ALA A 371 5.97 13.23 17.70
C ALA A 371 7.18 12.32 17.90
N TYR A 372 7.56 11.56 16.88
CA TYR A 372 8.74 10.69 16.92
C TYR A 372 10.05 11.49 17.07
N VAL A 373 10.20 12.59 16.32
CA VAL A 373 11.35 13.51 16.43
C VAL A 373 11.44 14.06 17.85
N ALA A 374 10.34 14.57 18.42
CA ALA A 374 10.33 15.09 19.79
C ALA A 374 10.78 14.04 20.83
N ALA A 375 10.29 12.81 20.70
CA ALA A 375 10.71 11.71 21.57
C ALA A 375 12.22 11.45 21.46
N GLY A 376 12.76 11.44 20.25
CA GLY A 376 14.20 11.25 20.02
C GLY A 376 15.04 12.45 20.44
N GLU A 377 14.58 13.69 20.26
CA GLU A 377 15.30 14.89 20.72
C GLU A 377 15.54 14.86 22.23
N VAL A 378 14.55 14.39 22.99
CA VAL A 378 14.68 14.20 24.43
C VAL A 378 15.56 13.01 24.77
N PHE A 379 15.32 11.86 24.14
CA PHE A 379 16.08 10.63 24.40
C PHE A 379 17.59 10.81 24.14
N PHE A 380 17.96 11.48 23.05
CA PHE A 380 19.36 11.74 22.69
C PHE A 380 19.93 13.01 23.31
N GLY A 381 19.12 13.82 24.01
CA GLY A 381 19.56 15.08 24.62
C GLY A 381 19.89 16.18 23.60
N PHE A 382 19.19 16.21 22.47
CA PHE A 382 19.35 17.22 21.43
C PHE A 382 18.58 18.51 21.69
N THR A 383 17.59 18.50 22.59
CA THR A 383 16.83 19.68 23.03
C THR A 383 17.34 20.28 24.34
N LYS A 384 17.16 21.59 24.50
CA LYS A 384 17.41 22.33 25.76
C LYS A 384 16.17 22.42 26.66
N ASP A 385 14.99 22.16 26.09
CA ASP A 385 13.71 22.18 26.81
C ASP A 385 12.96 20.86 26.54
N PRO A 386 13.28 19.79 27.29
CA PRO A 386 12.62 18.51 27.13
C PRO A 386 11.13 18.56 27.41
N ALA A 387 10.68 19.36 28.38
CA ALA A 387 9.28 19.40 28.78
C ALA A 387 8.40 19.95 27.65
N ALA A 388 8.79 21.10 27.07
CA ALA A 388 8.06 21.68 25.95
C ALA A 388 8.08 20.77 24.70
N ALA A 389 9.22 20.13 24.42
CA ALA A 389 9.33 19.22 23.28
C ALA A 389 8.39 18.01 23.43
N LEU A 390 8.29 17.42 24.63
CA LEU A 390 7.39 16.29 24.86
C LEU A 390 5.91 16.69 24.78
N GLU A 391 5.56 17.88 25.27
CA GLU A 391 4.19 18.40 25.19
C GLU A 391 3.76 18.62 23.73
N GLU A 392 4.58 19.33 22.95
CA GLU A 392 4.35 19.54 21.50
C GLU A 392 4.28 18.20 20.75
N GLY A 393 5.21 17.28 21.05
CA GLY A 393 5.27 15.96 20.45
C GLY A 393 4.03 15.11 20.77
N LEU A 394 3.52 15.16 22.00
CA LEU A 394 2.33 14.42 22.39
C LEU A 394 1.09 14.92 21.64
N GLN A 395 0.91 16.23 21.52
CA GLN A 395 -0.20 16.83 20.78
C GLN A 395 -0.19 16.39 19.31
N HIS A 396 0.99 16.36 18.68
CA HIS A 396 1.14 15.86 17.32
C HIS A 396 0.87 14.35 17.21
N GLY A 397 1.31 13.54 18.17
CA GLY A 397 1.05 12.10 18.19
C GLY A 397 -0.44 11.79 18.32
N GLU A 398 -1.14 12.47 19.22
CA GLU A 398 -2.60 12.36 19.39
C GLU A 398 -3.35 12.82 18.14
N LYS A 399 -2.91 13.93 17.53
CA LYS A 399 -3.49 14.44 16.28
C LYS A 399 -3.32 13.45 15.13
N ALA A 400 -2.15 12.82 15.00
CA ALA A 400 -1.89 11.84 13.95
C ALA A 400 -2.85 10.64 14.04
N VAL A 401 -3.01 10.08 15.25
CA VAL A 401 -3.97 8.98 15.49
C VAL A 401 -5.42 9.42 15.28
N ALA A 402 -5.76 10.66 15.61
CA ALA A 402 -7.10 11.20 15.35
C ALA A 402 -7.39 11.38 13.86
N LEU A 403 -6.38 11.72 13.05
CA LEU A 403 -6.49 11.88 11.60
C LEU A 403 -6.59 10.53 10.86
N ASP A 404 -5.80 9.53 11.25
CA ASP A 404 -5.92 8.16 10.76
C ASP A 404 -5.65 7.13 11.87
N ASN A 405 -6.72 6.64 12.50
CA ASN A 405 -6.61 5.66 13.58
C ASN A 405 -6.21 4.24 13.09
N ARG A 406 -6.12 4.04 11.77
CA ARG A 406 -5.66 2.78 11.15
C ARG A 406 -4.21 2.87 10.68
N ASP A 407 -3.53 3.99 10.93
CA ASP A 407 -2.11 4.14 10.63
C ASP A 407 -1.21 3.61 11.75
N ALA A 408 -0.51 2.52 11.44
CA ALA A 408 0.43 1.89 12.36
C ALA A 408 1.58 2.83 12.76
N TYR A 409 2.03 3.72 11.86
CA TYR A 409 3.10 4.67 12.17
C TYR A 409 2.66 5.74 13.17
N SER A 410 1.43 6.24 13.04
CA SER A 410 0.83 7.18 13.99
C SER A 410 0.73 6.59 15.40
N HIS A 411 0.26 5.35 15.53
CA HIS A 411 0.22 4.65 16.82
C HIS A 411 1.62 4.36 17.37
N TYR A 412 2.57 3.97 16.51
CA TYR A 412 3.97 3.79 16.90
C TYR A 412 4.56 5.09 17.47
N ALA A 413 4.41 6.22 16.77
CA ALA A 413 4.94 7.50 17.20
C ALA A 413 4.31 7.96 18.52
N LEU A 414 2.99 7.81 18.68
CA LEU A 414 2.29 8.08 19.93
C LEU A 414 2.83 7.23 21.08
N GLY A 415 3.05 5.94 20.83
CA GLY A 415 3.62 5.04 21.81
C GLY A 415 5.05 5.38 22.21
N ARG A 416 5.88 5.78 21.24
CA ARG A 416 7.26 6.24 21.46
C ARG A 416 7.30 7.49 22.34
N ILE A 417 6.49 8.50 22.06
CA ILE A 417 6.46 9.72 22.88
C ILE A 417 5.91 9.44 24.28
N CYS A 418 4.86 8.62 24.41
CA CYS A 418 4.32 8.20 25.72
C CYS A 418 5.34 7.41 26.55
N THR A 419 6.20 6.62 25.90
CA THR A 419 7.29 5.90 26.58
C THR A 419 8.25 6.89 27.26
N ILE A 420 8.70 7.91 26.52
CA ILE A 420 9.63 8.91 27.05
C ILE A 420 8.97 9.79 28.12
N LEU A 421 7.66 10.04 28.01
CA LEU A 421 6.85 10.70 29.04
C LEU A 421 6.67 9.87 30.31
N GLY A 422 6.96 8.57 30.27
CA GLY A 422 6.76 7.65 31.40
C GLY A 422 5.32 7.13 31.55
N ASP A 423 4.44 7.39 30.58
CA ASP A 423 3.07 6.87 30.58
C ASP A 423 3.02 5.45 30.04
N ARG A 424 3.25 4.47 30.93
CA ARG A 424 3.28 3.04 30.57
C ARG A 424 2.00 2.57 29.90
N GLY A 425 0.84 3.00 30.39
CA GLY A 425 -0.46 2.53 29.90
C GLY A 425 -0.65 2.95 28.45
N ARG A 426 -0.53 4.25 28.17
CA ARG A 426 -0.70 4.77 26.81
C ARG A 426 0.39 4.27 25.86
N ALA A 427 1.63 4.17 26.33
CA ALA A 427 2.75 3.70 25.53
C ALA A 427 2.53 2.27 25.00
N VAL A 428 2.25 1.33 25.90
CA VAL A 428 2.06 -0.08 25.54
C VAL A 428 0.83 -0.25 24.65
N THR A 429 -0.32 0.33 25.01
CA THR A 429 -1.55 0.21 24.21
C THR A 429 -1.39 0.76 22.80
N ALA A 430 -0.71 1.91 22.63
CA ALA A 430 -0.48 2.46 21.29
C ALA A 430 0.49 1.57 20.47
N LEU A 431 1.54 1.04 21.09
CA LEU A 431 2.51 0.17 20.40
C LEU A 431 1.92 -1.19 20.03
N GLU A 432 1.11 -1.79 20.91
CA GLU A 432 0.33 -3.00 20.60
C GLU A 432 -0.62 -2.73 19.43
N LYS A 433 -1.33 -1.59 19.44
CA LYS A 433 -2.21 -1.21 18.33
C LYS A 433 -1.45 -1.04 17.01
N ALA A 434 -0.25 -0.49 17.05
CA ALA A 434 0.60 -0.38 15.86
C ALA A 434 0.96 -1.76 15.27
N ILE A 435 1.28 -2.73 16.13
CA ILE A 435 1.55 -4.12 15.73
C ILE A 435 0.29 -4.81 15.23
N ASP A 436 -0.87 -4.61 15.87
CA ASP A 436 -2.14 -5.17 15.41
C ASP A 436 -2.52 -4.67 14.00
N LEU A 437 -2.26 -3.38 13.73
CA LEU A 437 -2.52 -2.76 12.44
C LEU A 437 -1.51 -3.22 11.38
N ASN A 438 -0.24 -3.36 11.75
CA ASN A 438 0.80 -3.89 10.88
C ASN A 438 1.79 -4.80 11.63
N PRO A 439 1.53 -6.13 11.64
CA PRO A 439 2.40 -7.10 12.30
C PRO A 439 3.82 -7.16 11.72
N ASN A 440 4.01 -6.69 10.48
CA ASN A 440 5.31 -6.69 9.80
C ASN A 440 6.10 -5.39 10.03
N PHE A 441 5.56 -4.46 10.84
CA PHE A 441 6.22 -3.19 11.11
C PHE A 441 7.34 -3.38 12.16
N ALA A 442 8.56 -3.67 11.69
CA ALA A 442 9.71 -3.97 12.53
C ALA A 442 9.96 -2.90 13.63
N GLN A 443 9.79 -1.62 13.28
CA GLN A 443 9.98 -0.52 14.21
C GLN A 443 8.92 -0.49 15.33
N ALA A 444 7.69 -0.96 15.08
CA ALA A 444 6.67 -1.08 16.13
C ALA A 444 7.03 -2.18 17.15
N HIS A 445 7.52 -3.33 16.68
CA HIS A 445 8.08 -4.37 17.56
C HIS A 445 9.27 -3.86 18.37
N TYR A 446 10.22 -3.18 17.73
CA TYR A 446 11.32 -2.51 18.44
C TYR A 446 10.79 -1.48 19.46
N GLY A 447 9.77 -0.71 19.09
CA GLY A 447 9.13 0.27 19.95
C GLY A 447 8.54 -0.36 21.21
N LEU A 448 7.79 -1.45 21.06
CA LEU A 448 7.17 -2.18 22.17
C LEU A 448 8.24 -2.85 23.06
N GLY A 449 9.25 -3.47 22.46
CA GLY A 449 10.40 -4.00 23.20
C GLY A 449 11.12 -2.90 24.00
N PHE A 450 11.35 -1.74 23.39
CA PHE A 450 11.92 -0.57 24.07
C PHE A 450 11.04 -0.08 25.22
N ALA A 451 9.73 0.01 25.04
CA ALA A 451 8.81 0.40 26.11
C ALA A 451 8.85 -0.58 27.28
N HIS A 452 8.80 -1.88 27.02
CA HIS A 452 8.94 -2.91 28.07
C HIS A 452 10.26 -2.78 28.81
N LEU A 453 11.37 -2.60 28.09
CA LEU A 453 12.70 -2.40 28.70
C LEU A 453 12.76 -1.11 29.53
N TRP A 454 12.17 -0.02 29.03
CA TRP A 454 12.09 1.27 29.70
C TRP A 454 11.34 1.17 31.03
N PHE A 455 10.27 0.37 31.08
CA PHE A 455 9.43 0.17 32.25
C PHE A 455 9.78 -1.07 33.10
N GLY A 456 10.96 -1.67 32.91
CA GLY A 456 11.45 -2.73 33.80
C GLY A 456 10.93 -4.15 33.50
N SER A 457 10.58 -4.44 32.25
CA SER A 457 10.10 -5.76 31.81
C SER A 457 11.01 -6.35 30.71
N ALA A 458 12.30 -6.54 31.01
CA ALA A 458 13.33 -7.00 30.07
C ALA A 458 13.09 -8.41 29.52
N GLU A 459 12.42 -9.28 30.29
CA GLU A 459 12.07 -10.64 29.87
C GLU A 459 11.19 -10.59 28.62
N VAL A 460 10.15 -9.75 28.65
CA VAL A 460 9.21 -9.56 27.55
C VAL A 460 9.85 -8.79 26.39
N ALA A 461 10.70 -7.82 26.68
CA ALA A 461 11.33 -6.97 25.67
C ALA A 461 12.17 -7.76 24.65
N SER A 462 12.84 -8.83 25.09
CA SER A 462 13.78 -9.59 24.27
C SER A 462 13.12 -10.26 23.06
N ASP A 463 11.89 -10.77 23.24
CA ASP A 463 11.12 -11.44 22.18
C ASP A 463 10.76 -10.46 21.07
N PHE A 464 10.29 -9.26 21.44
CA PHE A 464 9.95 -8.22 20.47
C PHE A 464 11.16 -7.73 19.66
N PHE A 465 12.34 -7.60 20.28
CA PHE A 465 13.56 -7.27 19.52
C PHE A 465 13.95 -8.39 18.56
N ALA A 466 13.77 -9.66 18.93
CA ALA A 466 14.04 -10.78 18.03
C ALA A 466 13.12 -10.76 16.80
N VAL A 467 11.84 -10.44 16.99
CA VAL A 467 10.89 -10.25 15.88
C VAL A 467 11.31 -9.07 14.99
N ALA A 468 11.66 -7.92 15.58
CA ALA A 468 12.11 -6.75 14.82
C ALA A 468 13.35 -7.04 13.95
N ILE A 469 14.34 -7.75 14.49
CA ILE A 469 15.56 -8.16 13.76
C ILE A 469 15.22 -9.11 12.61
N ARG A 470 14.29 -10.05 12.84
CA ARG A 470 13.84 -10.99 11.80
C ARG A 470 13.12 -10.29 10.66
N LEU A 471 12.29 -9.29 10.97
CA LEU A 471 11.50 -8.54 9.99
C LEU A 471 12.37 -7.59 9.15
N SER A 472 13.41 -7.00 9.74
CA SER A 472 14.28 -6.02 9.05
C SER A 472 15.77 -6.28 9.35
N PRO A 473 16.37 -7.37 8.83
CA PRO A 473 17.75 -7.74 9.13
C PRO A 473 18.80 -6.76 8.57
N ASN A 474 18.41 -5.93 7.59
CA ASN A 474 19.25 -4.90 6.97
C ASN A 474 18.81 -3.48 7.35
N ASP A 475 18.06 -3.30 8.46
CA ASP A 475 17.61 -1.99 8.90
C ASP A 475 18.82 -1.02 9.06
N PRO A 476 18.73 0.24 8.59
CA PRO A 476 19.79 1.23 8.82
C PRO A 476 20.15 1.43 10.30
N GLN A 477 19.25 1.10 11.21
CA GLN A 477 19.43 1.15 12.66
C GLN A 477 19.48 -0.22 13.31
N ILE A 478 19.78 -1.29 12.57
CA ILE A 478 19.81 -2.65 13.12
C ILE A 478 20.74 -2.78 14.35
N TRP A 479 21.77 -1.94 14.44
CA TRP A 479 22.64 -1.82 15.61
C TRP A 479 21.87 -1.52 16.90
N THR A 480 20.80 -0.71 16.85
CA THR A 480 19.96 -0.37 18.02
C THR A 480 19.16 -1.58 18.51
N PHE A 481 18.70 -2.44 17.59
CA PHE A 481 17.89 -3.60 17.93
C PHE A 481 18.75 -4.63 18.66
N PHE A 482 19.93 -4.91 18.10
CA PHE A 482 20.93 -5.74 18.76
C PHE A 482 21.39 -5.14 20.09
N HIS A 483 21.68 -3.84 20.14
CA HIS A 483 22.10 -3.17 21.37
C HIS A 483 21.08 -3.33 22.49
N LEU A 484 19.79 -3.07 22.23
CA LEU A 484 18.77 -3.15 23.27
C LEU A 484 18.43 -4.58 23.68
N ARG A 485 18.45 -5.55 22.76
CA ARG A 485 18.31 -6.97 23.11
C ARG A 485 19.50 -7.47 23.93
N GLY A 486 20.70 -7.01 23.60
CA GLY A 486 21.91 -7.26 24.37
C GLY A 486 21.84 -6.62 25.77
N PHE A 487 21.32 -5.40 25.88
CA PHE A 487 21.10 -4.75 27.17
C PHE A 487 20.04 -5.48 28.01
N ALA A 488 18.93 -5.93 27.40
CA ALA A 488 17.93 -6.77 28.05
C ALA A 488 18.56 -8.07 28.59
N SER A 489 19.36 -8.76 27.78
CA SER A 489 20.10 -9.96 28.20
C SER A 489 21.08 -9.67 29.34
N PHE A 490 21.79 -8.54 29.30
CA PHE A 490 22.71 -8.13 30.36
C PHE A 490 22.00 -7.93 31.70
N VAL A 491 20.88 -7.20 31.72
CA VAL A 491 20.15 -6.95 32.98
C VAL A 491 19.46 -8.21 33.53
N LEU A 492 19.21 -9.20 32.68
CA LEU A 492 18.75 -10.54 33.08
C LEU A 492 19.87 -11.48 33.52
N GLY A 493 21.14 -11.05 33.44
CA GLY A 493 22.31 -11.87 33.81
C GLY A 493 22.77 -12.86 32.74
N ASN A 494 22.20 -12.82 31.54
CA ASN A 494 22.56 -13.68 30.41
C ASN A 494 23.75 -13.08 29.64
N PHE A 495 24.93 -13.04 30.29
CA PHE A 495 26.08 -12.26 29.81
C PHE A 495 26.67 -12.73 28.48
N GLU A 496 26.64 -14.02 28.17
CA GLU A 496 27.09 -14.56 26.89
C GLU A 496 26.18 -14.14 25.74
N ALA A 497 24.86 -14.23 25.94
CA ALA A 497 23.87 -13.79 24.96
C ALA A 497 23.96 -12.27 24.73
N ALA A 498 24.11 -11.51 25.82
CA ALA A 498 24.36 -10.08 25.76
C ALA A 498 25.60 -9.74 24.91
N MET A 499 26.71 -10.46 25.12
CA MET A 499 27.93 -10.23 24.37
C MET A 499 27.77 -10.51 22.86
N SER A 500 27.05 -11.57 22.50
CA SER A 500 26.76 -11.90 21.10
C SER A 500 26.04 -10.75 20.40
N ASP A 501 24.98 -10.21 21.02
CA ASP A 501 24.22 -9.10 20.46
C ASP A 501 25.02 -7.79 20.43
N LEU A 502 25.77 -7.48 21.48
CA LEU A 502 26.62 -6.29 21.51
C LEU A 502 27.71 -6.34 20.44
N GLN A 503 28.23 -7.52 20.11
CA GLN A 503 29.16 -7.70 18.99
C GLN A 503 28.45 -7.43 17.65
N SER A 504 27.26 -7.99 17.41
CA SER A 504 26.48 -7.70 16.22
C SER A 504 26.17 -6.21 16.06
N ALA A 505 25.84 -5.52 17.17
CA ALA A 505 25.64 -4.07 17.19
C ALA A 505 26.90 -3.29 16.78
N LYS A 506 28.09 -3.69 17.25
CA LYS A 506 29.37 -3.07 16.82
C LYS A 506 29.64 -3.25 15.34
N HIS A 507 29.41 -4.45 14.80
CA HIS A 507 29.62 -4.73 13.38
C HIS A 507 28.70 -3.92 12.47
N ALA A 508 27.50 -3.57 12.95
CA ALA A 508 26.53 -2.72 12.25
C ALA A 508 26.88 -1.21 12.25
N LYS A 509 28.00 -0.79 12.89
CA LYS A 509 28.58 0.57 12.83
C LYS A 509 27.64 1.73 13.24
N GLY A 510 26.97 1.58 14.38
CA GLY A 510 26.08 2.60 14.98
C GLY A 510 26.70 3.52 16.05
N ASP A 511 25.90 4.10 16.96
CA ASP A 511 26.43 4.87 18.11
C ASP A 511 27.21 3.96 19.07
N GLU A 512 28.53 4.01 18.94
CA GLU A 512 29.48 3.20 19.68
C GLU A 512 29.38 3.41 21.21
N THR A 513 28.89 4.56 21.68
CA THR A 513 28.94 4.94 23.11
C THR A 513 28.13 3.99 24.00
N SER A 514 26.86 3.76 23.66
CA SER A 514 25.97 2.93 24.47
C SER A 514 26.39 1.45 24.42
N VAL A 515 26.77 0.98 23.24
CA VAL A 515 27.24 -0.38 23.00
C VAL A 515 28.52 -0.68 23.80
N HIS A 516 29.49 0.24 23.83
CA HIS A 516 30.70 0.05 24.63
C HIS A 516 30.44 0.15 26.15
N LEU A 517 29.49 1.00 26.60
CA LEU A 517 29.10 1.05 28.01
C LEU A 517 28.56 -0.28 28.49
N VAL A 518 27.58 -0.84 27.77
CA VAL A 518 27.01 -2.14 28.13
C VAL A 518 28.05 -3.25 27.97
N SER A 519 28.92 -3.20 26.95
CA SER A 519 30.02 -4.17 26.78
C SER A 519 30.98 -4.17 27.97
N ALA A 520 31.43 -2.98 28.41
CA ALA A 520 32.34 -2.85 29.55
C ALA A 520 31.69 -3.38 30.83
N ALA A 521 30.42 -3.03 31.07
CA ALA A 521 29.65 -3.54 32.20
C ALA A 521 29.52 -5.06 32.17
N ASN A 522 29.21 -5.64 31.00
CA ASN A 522 29.07 -7.07 30.80
C ASN A 522 30.39 -7.80 31.07
N PHE A 523 31.52 -7.31 30.54
CA PHE A 523 32.84 -7.88 30.84
C PHE A 523 33.21 -7.76 32.32
N GLY A 524 32.87 -6.64 32.97
CA GLY A 524 33.03 -6.47 34.41
C GLY A 524 32.22 -7.50 35.21
N MET A 525 30.99 -7.81 34.80
CA MET A 525 30.17 -8.84 35.45
C MET A 525 30.71 -10.26 35.24
N MET A 526 31.38 -10.52 34.11
CA MET A 526 32.04 -11.79 33.79
C MET A 526 33.48 -11.89 34.34
N ASP A 527 33.96 -10.90 35.08
CA ASP A 527 35.34 -10.79 35.58
C ASP A 527 36.42 -10.87 34.47
N LYS A 528 36.08 -10.45 33.23
CA LYS A 528 36.99 -10.39 32.07
C LYS A 528 37.72 -9.03 32.02
N VAL A 529 38.70 -8.85 32.90
CA VAL A 529 39.35 -7.56 33.18
C VAL A 529 40.00 -6.91 31.97
N ASP A 530 40.71 -7.68 31.13
CA ASP A 530 41.41 -7.11 29.97
C ASP A 530 40.43 -6.63 28.88
N ASP A 531 39.37 -7.40 28.61
CA ASP A 531 38.31 -7.02 27.69
C ASP A 531 37.51 -5.81 28.19
N ALA A 532 37.24 -5.75 29.50
CA ALA A 532 36.59 -4.63 30.14
C ALA A 532 37.41 -3.34 30.00
N ARG A 533 38.73 -3.42 30.23
CA ARG A 533 39.65 -2.29 30.05
C ARG A 533 39.72 -1.84 28.60
N ALA A 534 39.74 -2.77 27.64
CA ALA A 534 39.69 -2.43 26.22
C ALA A 534 38.41 -1.67 25.86
N ALA A 535 37.24 -2.12 26.34
CA ALA A 535 35.97 -1.45 26.11
C ALA A 535 35.91 -0.04 26.75
N LEU A 536 36.41 0.14 27.97
CA LEU A 536 36.55 1.45 28.61
C LEU A 536 37.55 2.37 27.86
N GLY A 537 38.60 1.79 27.28
CA GLY A 537 39.56 2.50 26.44
C GLY A 537 38.89 3.12 25.21
N GLU A 538 38.04 2.37 24.51
CA GLU A 538 37.27 2.90 23.37
C GLU A 538 36.26 3.98 23.81
N LEU A 539 35.56 3.80 24.94
CA LEU A 539 34.68 4.84 25.49
C LEU A 539 35.41 6.16 25.76
N SER A 540 36.62 6.07 26.32
CA SER A 540 37.46 7.23 26.61
C SER A 540 37.86 7.98 25.34
N ARG A 541 38.07 7.27 24.22
CA ARG A 541 38.36 7.90 22.92
C ARG A 541 37.15 8.66 22.35
N LEU A 542 35.93 8.17 22.61
CA LEU A 542 34.69 8.83 22.17
C LEU A 542 34.41 10.13 22.94
N LYS A 543 35.00 10.33 24.12
CA LYS A 543 34.87 11.54 24.97
C LYS A 543 33.43 11.98 25.28
N ARG A 544 32.51 11.01 25.37
CA ARG A 544 31.07 11.27 25.59
C ARG A 544 30.58 11.00 27.01
N VAL A 545 31.27 10.14 27.76
CA VAL A 545 30.97 9.75 29.15
C VAL A 545 32.30 9.43 29.83
N ALA A 546 32.59 10.05 30.98
CA ALA A 546 33.89 9.91 31.64
C ALA A 546 33.86 9.03 32.91
N ASN A 547 32.74 9.00 33.61
CA ASN A 547 32.62 8.39 34.94
C ASN A 547 31.19 7.85 35.21
N ILE A 548 31.02 7.17 36.35
CA ILE A 548 29.71 6.63 36.79
C ILE A 548 28.67 7.75 36.99
N LYS A 549 29.08 8.93 37.44
CA LYS A 549 28.18 10.08 37.64
C LYS A 549 27.54 10.55 36.32
N ASP A 550 28.31 10.58 35.24
CA ASP A 550 27.82 10.89 33.89
C ASP A 550 26.84 9.82 33.41
N VAL A 551 27.13 8.54 33.66
CA VAL A 551 26.23 7.42 33.34
C VAL A 551 24.90 7.56 34.08
N ARG A 552 24.92 7.80 35.40
CA ARG A 552 23.71 8.02 36.20
C ARG A 552 22.85 9.16 35.64
N LYS A 553 23.48 10.28 35.29
CA LYS A 553 22.78 11.43 34.71
C LYS A 553 22.15 11.09 33.35
N ARG A 554 22.87 10.34 32.51
CA ARG A 554 22.42 9.96 31.17
C ARG A 554 21.25 8.98 31.17
N PHE A 555 21.25 8.00 32.09
CA PHE A 555 20.23 6.95 32.14
C PHE A 555 19.20 7.14 33.25
N LEU A 556 19.09 8.35 33.82
CA LEU A 556 18.21 8.64 34.96
C LEU A 556 16.73 8.28 34.71
N GLN A 557 16.29 8.35 33.45
CA GLN A 557 14.90 8.09 33.06
C GLN A 557 14.60 6.60 32.82
N LEU A 558 15.63 5.75 32.81
CA LEU A 558 15.48 4.30 32.68
C LEU A 558 15.08 3.69 34.03
N TYR A 559 14.47 2.51 34.01
CA TYR A 559 14.16 1.74 35.21
C TYR A 559 15.38 1.58 36.14
N ALA A 560 15.26 2.10 37.37
CA ALA A 560 16.39 2.27 38.29
C ALA A 560 17.20 0.98 38.55
N PRO A 561 16.58 -0.20 38.76
CA PRO A 561 17.32 -1.45 38.91
C PRO A 561 18.24 -1.80 37.73
N TYR A 562 17.86 -1.44 36.50
CA TYR A 562 18.69 -1.68 35.32
C TYR A 562 19.89 -0.73 35.27
N VAL A 563 19.70 0.52 35.71
CA VAL A 563 20.80 1.48 35.87
C VAL A 563 21.78 1.02 36.95
N ASP A 564 21.30 0.50 38.07
CA ASP A 564 22.16 0.00 39.14
C ASP A 564 22.93 -1.26 38.72
N ALA A 565 22.32 -2.17 37.95
CA ALA A 565 23.01 -3.32 37.36
C ALA A 565 24.12 -2.89 36.40
N LEU A 566 23.85 -1.92 35.53
CA LEU A 566 24.85 -1.33 34.62
C LEU A 566 26.03 -0.73 35.39
N ILE A 567 25.74 0.03 36.44
CA ILE A 567 26.76 0.68 37.28
C ILE A 567 27.60 -0.33 38.05
N LEU A 568 26.98 -1.39 38.57
CA LEU A 568 27.71 -2.48 39.22
C LEU A 568 28.72 -3.11 38.26
N GLY A 569 28.29 -3.42 37.03
CA GLY A 569 29.18 -3.95 35.99
C GLY A 569 30.32 -2.98 35.64
N LEU A 570 30.01 -1.69 35.46
CA LEU A 570 31.02 -0.67 35.15
C LEU A 570 32.03 -0.46 36.28
N ARG A 571 31.61 -0.55 37.55
CA ARG A 571 32.52 -0.52 38.71
C ARG A 571 33.48 -1.70 38.69
N LYS A 572 32.96 -2.91 38.43
CA LYS A 572 33.81 -4.10 38.27
C LYS A 572 34.76 -3.98 37.07
N ALA A 573 34.35 -3.29 36.01
CA ALA A 573 35.19 -2.98 34.87
C ALA A 573 36.30 -1.94 35.18
N GLY A 574 36.22 -1.25 36.32
CA GLY A 574 37.20 -0.24 36.74
C GLY A 574 36.89 1.18 36.25
N MET A 575 35.62 1.50 35.94
CA MET A 575 35.21 2.85 35.58
C MET A 575 35.29 3.81 36.80
N PRO A 576 35.85 5.03 36.67
CA PRO A 576 35.92 6.00 37.77
C PRO A 576 34.53 6.46 38.25
N GLU A 577 34.42 6.80 39.54
CA GLU A 577 33.17 7.35 40.11
C GLU A 577 32.92 8.82 39.71
N GLU A 578 33.98 9.65 39.70
CA GLU A 578 33.98 11.08 39.35
C GLU A 578 35.08 11.44 38.36
#